data_AF-A0A9E1GL48-F1
#
_entry.id   AF-A0A9E1GL48-F1
#
_cell.length_a   1.000
_cell.length_b   1.000
_cell.length_c   1.000
_cell.angle_alpha   90.00
_cell.angle_beta   90.00
_cell.angle_gamma   90.00
#
_symmetry.space_group_name_H-M   'P 1'
#
loop_
_entity.id
_entity.type
_entity.pdbx_description
1 polymer ?
#
loop_
_entity_poly.entity_id
_entity_poly.type
_entity_poly.pdbx_seq_one_letter_code
_entity_poly.pdbx_strand_id
1 'polypeptide(L)' 'MKYQPVYKCPLCGRLLSRSQPQEVPTEMLPALLGKVIQHQQLAANPFTRNNVPMHIPCKCPDGSAGLAQFAGFRCVK' A
#
# COMPACT_ATOMS: atom_id res chain seq x y z
N MET A 1 5.08 1.35 -17.55
CA MET A 1 5.30 2.39 -16.51
C MET A 1 5.44 1.72 -15.16
N LYS A 2 6.32 2.20 -14.28
CA LYS A 2 6.53 1.61 -12.95
C LYS A 2 5.61 2.26 -11.92
N TYR A 3 4.99 1.44 -11.09
CA TYR A 3 4.09 1.88 -10.03
C TYR A 3 4.57 1.37 -8.69
N GLN A 4 4.45 2.22 -7.66
CA GLN A 4 4.85 1.92 -6.30
C GLN A 4 3.65 2.05 -5.37
N PRO A 5 3.37 1.07 -4.49
CA PRO A 5 2.33 1.19 -3.48
C PRO A 5 2.71 2.27 -2.46
N VAL A 6 1.71 3.06 -2.10
CA VAL A 6 1.80 4.15 -1.14
C VAL A 6 0.84 3.86 0.00
N TYR A 7 1.27 4.20 1.21
CA TYR A 7 0.55 4.00 2.45
C TYR A 7 0.37 5.33 3.16
N LYS A 8 -0.80 5.60 3.73
CA LYS A 8 -1.06 6.81 4.51
C LYS A 8 -1.19 6.49 5.99
N CYS A 9 -0.44 7.18 6.83
CA CYS A 9 -0.60 7.11 8.27
C CYS A 9 -1.80 7.97 8.71
N PRO A 10 -2.81 7.42 9.41
CA PRO A 10 -3.93 8.21 9.91
C PRO A 10 -3.54 9.14 11.07
N LEU A 11 -2.47 8.82 11.82
CA LEU A 11 -2.01 9.65 12.94
C LEU A 11 -1.31 10.92 12.47
N CYS A 12 -0.25 10.79 11.68
CA CYS A 12 0.58 11.93 11.27
C CYS A 12 0.33 12.38 9.82
N GLY A 13 -0.58 11.74 9.08
CA GLY A 13 -0.88 12.04 7.67
C GLY A 13 0.22 11.65 6.68
N ARG A 14 1.39 11.19 7.14
CA ARG A 14 2.55 10.90 6.29
C ARG A 14 2.25 9.81 5.27
N LEU A 15 2.70 10.04 4.03
CA LEU A 15 2.72 9.03 2.98
C LEU A 15 4.05 8.26 3.02
N LEU A 16 3.97 6.93 3.01
CA LEU A 16 5.09 6.00 3.06
C LEU A 16 5.08 5.11 1.81
N SER A 17 6.24 4.68 1.35
CA SER A 17 6.40 3.69 0.29
C SER A 17 7.56 2.77 0.64
N ARG A 18 7.34 1.45 0.70
CA ARG A 18 8.36 0.48 1.15
C ARG A 18 8.78 -0.56 0.11
N SER A 19 7.99 -0.78 -0.95
CA SER A 19 8.35 -1.76 -1.97
C SER A 19 9.04 -1.10 -3.15
N GLN A 20 9.82 -1.89 -3.89
CA GLN A 20 10.35 -1.44 -5.17
C GLN A 20 9.18 -1.17 -6.14
N PRO A 21 9.27 -0.12 -6.98
CA PRO A 21 8.33 0.09 -8.06
C PRO A 21 8.33 -1.11 -9.01
N GLN A 22 7.15 -1.60 -9.37
CA GLN A 22 6.98 -2.70 -10.31
C GLN A 22 6.32 -2.19 -11.58
N GLU A 23 6.68 -2.75 -12.73
CA GLU A 23 5.97 -2.47 -13.96
C GLU A 23 4.59 -3.11 -13.91
N VAL A 24 3.54 -2.31 -14.11
CA VAL A 24 2.15 -2.77 -14.09
C VAL A 24 1.45 -2.18 -15.32
N PRO A 25 0.77 -3.00 -16.14
CA PRO A 25 -0.07 -2.49 -17.21
C PRO A 25 -1.21 -1.64 -16.64
N THR A 26 -1.48 -0.48 -17.24
CA THR A 26 -2.40 0.52 -16.69
C THR A 26 -3.83 -0.02 -16.52
N GLU A 27 -4.26 -0.85 -17.46
CA GLU A 27 -5.54 -1.55 -17.47
C GLU A 27 -5.72 -2.53 -16.29
N MET A 28 -4.62 -2.98 -15.66
CA MET A 28 -4.68 -3.87 -14.50
C MET A 28 -4.85 -3.12 -13.17
N LEU A 29 -4.67 -1.79 -13.15
CA LEU A 29 -4.75 -1.01 -11.91
C LEU A 29 -6.11 -1.12 -11.21
N PRO A 30 -7.28 -1.01 -11.88
CA PRO A 30 -8.58 -1.15 -11.22
C PRO A 30 -8.77 -2.53 -10.60
N ALA A 31 -8.33 -3.60 -11.28
CA ALA A 31 -8.41 -4.96 -10.76
C ALA A 31 -7.52 -5.16 -9.53
N LEU A 32 -6.32 -4.57 -9.53
CA LEU A 32 -5.42 -4.59 -8.37
C LEU A 32 -6.01 -3.83 -7.18
N LEU A 33 -6.58 -2.65 -7.40
CA LEU A 33 -7.27 -1.88 -6.36
C LEU A 33 -8.45 -2.66 -5.79
N GLY A 34 -9.27 -3.28 -6.65
CA GLY A 34 -10.39 -4.13 -6.23
C GLY A 34 -9.95 -5.30 -5.35
N LYS A 35 -8.86 -5.99 -5.72
CA LYS A 35 -8.26 -7.05 -4.88
C LYS A 35 -7.80 -6.51 -3.53
N VAL A 36 -7.13 -5.36 -3.52
CA VAL A 36 -6.65 -4.74 -2.27
C VAL A 36 -7.82 -4.38 -1.35
N ILE A 37 -8.92 -3.83 -1.88
CA ILE A 37 -10.14 -3.54 -1.10
C ILE A 37 -10.79 -4.82 -0.56
N GLN A 38 -10.92 -5.86 -1.39
CA GLN A 38 -11.40 -7.18 -0.95
C GLN A 38 -10.51 -7.76 0.16
N HIS A 39 -9.20 -7.54 0.10
CA HIS A 39 -8.25 -7.97 1.13
C HIS A 39 -8.26 -7.09 2.39
N GLN A 40 -8.64 -5.80 2.30
CA GLN A 40 -8.91 -4.97 3.49
C GLN A 40 -10.12 -5.53 4.27
N GLN A 41 -11.13 -6.03 3.55
CA GLN A 41 -12.33 -6.60 4.14
C GLN A 41 -12.11 -8.04 4.67
N LEU A 42 -11.15 -8.77 4.10
CA LEU A 42 -10.83 -10.16 4.43
C LEU A 42 -9.34 -10.27 4.76
N ALA A 43 -8.95 -10.03 6.03
CA ALA A 43 -7.57 -10.04 6.50
C ALA A 43 -6.84 -11.41 6.45
N ALA A 44 -7.24 -12.35 5.59
CA ALA A 44 -6.70 -13.71 5.55
C ALA A 44 -6.81 -14.40 4.17
N ASN A 45 -6.51 -13.73 3.05
CA ASN A 45 -6.40 -14.42 1.75
C ASN A 45 -4.92 -14.80 1.44
N PRO A 46 -4.58 -16.10 1.28
CA PRO A 46 -3.19 -16.57 1.09
C PRO A 46 -2.50 -16.10 -0.20
N PHE A 47 -3.23 -15.55 -1.19
CA PHE A 47 -2.65 -15.14 -2.48
C PHE A 47 -1.82 -13.83 -2.43
N THR A 48 -1.90 -13.03 -1.35
CA THR A 48 -1.07 -11.81 -1.16
C THR A 48 0.02 -11.93 -0.11
N ARG A 49 0.26 -13.14 0.43
CA ARG A 49 1.23 -13.36 1.52
C ARG A 49 2.65 -12.83 1.21
N ASN A 50 3.00 -12.61 -0.07
CA ASN A 50 4.38 -12.30 -0.45
C ASN A 50 4.67 -10.88 -0.98
N ASN A 51 3.72 -10.08 -1.51
CA ASN A 51 4.14 -8.91 -2.33
C ASN A 51 3.68 -7.51 -1.88
N VAL A 52 2.53 -7.32 -1.21
CA VAL A 52 2.08 -5.97 -0.80
C VAL A 52 1.42 -6.02 0.58
N PRO A 53 2.10 -5.62 1.66
CA PRO A 53 1.52 -5.61 2.99
C PRO A 53 0.41 -4.57 3.10
N MET A 54 -0.74 -4.90 3.66
CA MET A 54 -1.88 -3.97 3.77
C MET A 54 -1.64 -2.80 4.73
N HIS A 55 -0.81 -3.06 5.74
CA HIS A 55 -0.45 -2.12 6.78
C HIS A 55 1.06 -2.12 6.93
N ILE A 56 1.66 -0.95 7.14
CA ILE A 56 3.09 -0.82 7.46
C ILE A 56 3.30 0.06 8.68
N PRO A 57 4.29 -0.24 9.55
CA PRO A 57 4.62 0.61 10.68
C PRO A 57 5.11 1.99 10.21
N CYS A 58 4.56 3.03 10.82
CA CYS A 58 4.99 4.43 10.67
C CYS A 58 5.60 4.91 11.99
N LYS A 59 6.84 5.42 11.93
CA LYS A 59 7.44 6.18 13.03
C LYS A 59 7.06 7.65 12.84
N CYS A 60 6.05 8.11 13.56
CA CYS A 60 5.55 9.48 13.44
C CYS A 60 6.59 10.48 14.01
N PRO A 61 6.62 11.73 13.50
CA PRO A 61 7.62 12.72 13.92
C PRO A 61 7.49 13.18 15.38
N ASP A 62 6.31 13.02 15.99
CA ASP A 62 6.04 13.27 17.42
C ASP A 62 6.48 12.09 18.32
N GLY A 63 7.09 11.05 17.76
CA GLY A 63 7.48 9.84 18.49
C GLY A 63 6.37 8.77 18.55
N SER A 64 5.17 9.05 18.06
CA SER A 64 4.06 8.10 18.05
C SER A 64 4.29 6.94 17.07
N ALA A 65 3.80 5.75 17.40
CA ALA A 65 3.81 4.59 16.52
C ALA A 65 2.47 4.49 15.76
N GLY A 66 2.46 4.87 14.49
CA GLY A 66 1.28 4.80 13.64
C GLY A 66 1.25 3.54 12.78
N LEU A 67 0.05 3.09 12.41
CA LEU A 67 -0.13 2.00 11.45
C LEU A 67 -0.62 2.60 10.11
N ALA A 68 0.27 2.71 9.13
CA ALA A 68 -0.08 3.29 7.83
C ALA A 68 -0.82 2.27 6.97
N GLN A 69 -1.94 2.68 6.39
CA GLN A 69 -2.82 1.85 5.58
C GLN A 69 -2.54 2.08 4.10
N PHE A 70 -2.73 1.04 3.28
CA PHE A 70 -2.61 1.20 1.83
C PHE A 70 -3.54 2.31 1.32
N ALA A 71 -2.96 3.25 0.57
CA ALA A 71 -3.66 4.41 0.04
C ALA A 71 -3.80 4.37 -1.50
N GLY A 72 -2.93 3.64 -2.20
CA GLY A 72 -2.97 3.54 -3.66
C GLY A 72 -1.61 3.26 -4.29
N PHE A 73 -1.53 3.42 -5.61
CA PHE A 73 -0.28 3.31 -6.37
C PHE A 73 0.14 4.67 -6.91
N ARG A 74 1.43 4.99 -6.81
CA ARG A 74 2.06 6.18 -7.41
C ARG A 74 2.89 5.79 -8.61
N CYS A 75 2.76 6.52 -9.70
CA CYS A 75 3.64 6.39 -10.86
C CYS A 75 5.06 6.86 -10.51
N VAL A 76 6.07 6.06 -10.86
CA VAL A 76 7.49 6.38 -10.72
C VAL A 76 8.08 6.35 -12.12
N LYS A 77 8.70 7.47 -12.53
CA LYS A 77 9.46 7.56 -13.78
C LYS A 77 10.77 6.79 -13.67
#